data_AF-A0A3L0W4S5-F1
#
_entry.id   AF-A0A3L0W4S5-F1
#
_cell.length_a   1.000
_cell.length_b   1.000
_cell.length_c   1.000
_cell.angle_alpha   90.00
_cell.angle_beta   90.00
_cell.angle_gamma   90.00
#
_symmetry.space_group_name_H-M   'P 1'
#
loop_
_entity.id
_entity.type
_entity.pdbx_description
1 polymer ?
#
loop_
_entity_poly.entity_id
_entity_poly.type
_entity_poly.pdbx_seq_one_letter_code
_entity_poly.pdbx_strand_id
1 'polypeptide(L)'
;MYIHRTDGSEIDISWVPCVQPASTKTVVSAAFRRAVKDRVMAFKSSQLSEVCRCPILNIPLDYENSHVAYTKNSFESLLDDFLGQAGVTFESIELINPSPDDSDQRGILKNPVIKEQWNQFYDSNARLTLMSAEANLRRKG
;
A
#
# COMPACT_ATOMS: atom_id res chain seq x y z
N MET A 1 -15.03 -10.71 -14.89
CA MET A 1 -15.39 -11.46 -16.11
C MET A 1 -14.61 -12.75 -16.06
N TYR A 2 -15.28 -13.88 -16.17
CA TYR A 2 -14.62 -15.17 -16.00
C TYR A 2 -14.12 -15.74 -17.34
N ILE A 3 -12.85 -16.16 -17.38
CA ILE A 3 -12.28 -16.93 -18.49
C ILE A 3 -12.20 -18.39 -18.04
N HIS A 4 -12.96 -19.26 -18.70
CA HIS A 4 -12.83 -20.71 -18.57
C HIS A 4 -11.77 -21.22 -19.56
N ARG A 5 -10.75 -21.89 -19.05
CA ARG A 5 -9.67 -22.46 -19.86
C ARG A 5 -10.02 -23.90 -20.25
N THR A 6 -9.39 -24.40 -21.32
CA THR A 6 -9.61 -25.76 -21.85
C THR A 6 -9.19 -26.87 -20.87
N ASP A 7 -8.39 -26.53 -19.86
CA ASP A 7 -7.98 -27.43 -18.77
C ASP A 7 -8.99 -27.49 -17.60
N GLY A 8 -10.14 -26.80 -17.72
CA GLY A 8 -11.19 -26.74 -16.71
C GLY A 8 -10.96 -25.72 -15.60
N SER A 9 -9.82 -25.00 -15.62
CA SER A 9 -9.58 -23.90 -14.69
C SER A 9 -10.36 -22.63 -15.08
N GLU A 10 -10.66 -21.81 -14.09
CA GLU A 10 -11.35 -20.53 -14.26
C GLU A 10 -10.50 -19.41 -13.67
N ILE A 11 -10.48 -18.25 -14.33
CA ILE A 11 -9.87 -17.04 -13.81
C ILE A 11 -10.82 -15.86 -13.95
N ASP A 12 -11.04 -15.12 -12.86
CA ASP A 12 -11.72 -13.84 -12.92
C ASP A 12 -10.73 -12.76 -13.36
N ILE A 13 -11.10 -12.01 -14.39
CA ILE A 13 -10.36 -10.86 -14.86
C ILE A 13 -11.23 -9.61 -14.91
N SER A 14 -10.62 -8.47 -14.58
CA SER A 14 -11.21 -7.16 -14.83
C SER A 14 -10.70 -6.61 -16.17
N TRP A 15 -11.61 -6.31 -17.09
CA TRP A 15 -11.29 -5.66 -18.36
C TRP A 15 -11.18 -4.13 -18.20
N VAL A 16 -11.64 -3.57 -17.08
CA VAL A 16 -11.66 -2.11 -16.83
C VAL A 16 -10.27 -1.48 -17.01
N PRO A 17 -9.16 -2.04 -16.48
CA PRO A 17 -7.84 -1.47 -16.67
C PRO A 17 -7.38 -1.41 -18.14
N CYS A 18 -7.94 -2.25 -19.02
CA CYS A 18 -7.60 -2.27 -20.45
C CYS A 18 -8.23 -1.10 -21.20
N VAL A 19 -9.38 -0.59 -20.74
CA VAL A 19 -10.09 0.53 -21.36
C VAL A 19 -9.90 1.85 -20.62
N GLN A 20 -9.60 1.78 -19.33
CA GLN A 20 -9.39 2.90 -18.43
C GLN A 20 -8.11 2.63 -17.63
N PRO A 21 -6.94 2.84 -18.26
CA PRO A 21 -5.67 2.64 -17.60
C PRO A 21 -5.57 3.52 -16.36
N ALA A 22 -5.01 2.97 -15.28
CA ALA A 22 -4.67 3.75 -14.11
C ALA A 22 -3.63 4.83 -14.48
N SER A 23 -3.73 6.01 -13.89
CA SER A 23 -2.76 7.08 -14.10
C SER A 23 -1.37 6.69 -13.59
N THR A 24 -0.32 7.32 -14.13
CA THR A 24 1.07 7.15 -13.67
C THR A 24 1.19 7.34 -12.16
N LYS A 25 0.55 8.39 -11.61
CA LYS A 25 0.51 8.64 -10.17
C LYS A 25 -0.01 7.43 -9.39
N THR A 26 -1.11 6.83 -9.84
CA THR A 26 -1.71 5.65 -9.18
C THR A 26 -0.79 4.44 -9.23
N VAL A 27 -0.22 4.13 -10.40
CA VAL A 27 0.66 2.98 -10.61
C VAL A 27 1.94 3.12 -9.77
N VAL A 28 2.59 4.29 -9.83
CA VAL A 28 3.80 4.58 -9.06
C VAL A 28 3.51 4.58 -7.56
N SER A 29 2.41 5.20 -7.11
CA SER A 29 2.01 5.15 -5.70
C SER A 29 1.80 3.71 -5.21
N ALA A 30 1.26 2.82 -6.03
CA ALA A 30 1.10 1.41 -5.69
C ALA A 30 2.46 0.70 -5.52
N ALA A 31 3.46 1.03 -6.35
CA ALA A 31 4.82 0.51 -6.22
C ALA A 31 5.52 0.99 -4.94
N PHE A 32 5.36 2.27 -4.57
CA PHE A 32 5.88 2.78 -3.30
C PHE A 32 5.20 2.16 -2.08
N ARG A 33 3.88 1.88 -2.14
CA ARG A 33 3.19 1.11 -1.09
C ARG A 33 3.71 -0.32 -1.00
N ARG A 34 3.98 -0.95 -2.15
CA ARG A 34 4.58 -2.29 -2.18
C ARG A 34 5.94 -2.30 -1.47
N ALA A 35 6.79 -1.30 -1.72
CA ALA A 35 8.13 -1.22 -1.13
C ALA A 35 8.14 -1.21 0.41
N VAL A 36 7.08 -0.71 1.05
CA VAL A 36 6.94 -0.64 2.53
C VAL A 36 5.87 -1.58 3.08
N LYS A 37 5.28 -2.45 2.25
CA LYS A 37 4.18 -3.36 2.63
C LYS A 37 4.56 -4.19 3.85
N ASP A 38 5.74 -4.81 3.83
CA ASP A 38 6.17 -5.71 4.89
C ASP A 38 6.32 -4.98 6.24
N ARG A 39 6.72 -3.71 6.24
CA ARG A 39 6.79 -2.88 7.45
C ARG A 39 5.41 -2.58 8.02
N VAL A 40 4.46 -2.25 7.14
CA VAL A 40 3.07 -2.02 7.53
C VAL A 40 2.44 -3.29 8.10
N MET A 41 2.70 -4.44 7.49
CA MET A 41 2.22 -5.74 7.97
C MET A 41 2.89 -6.14 9.30
N ALA A 42 4.21 -5.98 9.41
CA ALA A 42 4.93 -6.24 10.65
C ALA A 42 4.44 -5.34 11.79
N PHE A 43 4.20 -4.05 11.51
CA PHE A 43 3.58 -3.14 12.48
C PHE A 43 2.22 -3.68 12.91
N LYS A 44 1.34 -4.04 11.98
CA LYS A 44 0.00 -4.60 12.29
C LYS A 44 0.10 -5.82 13.20
N SER A 45 0.92 -6.80 12.82
CA SER A 45 1.11 -8.01 13.60
C SER A 45 1.71 -7.74 14.98
N SER A 46 2.66 -6.80 15.10
CA SER A 46 3.28 -6.46 16.40
C SER A 46 2.36 -5.75 17.38
N GLN A 47 1.37 -5.00 16.87
CA GLN A 47 0.45 -4.21 17.69
C GLN A 47 -0.81 -4.99 18.09
N LEU A 48 -1.14 -6.06 17.37
CA LEU A 48 -2.23 -6.96 17.72
C LEU A 48 -1.77 -7.92 18.83
N SER A 49 -1.86 -7.46 20.07
CA SER A 49 -1.80 -8.29 21.29
C SER A 49 -3.22 -8.60 21.80
N GLU A 50 -3.35 -9.48 22.80
CA GLU A 50 -4.65 -9.93 23.35
C GLU A 50 -5.57 -8.79 23.85
N VAL A 51 -5.07 -7.57 24.05
CA VAL A 51 -5.84 -6.43 24.57
C VAL A 51 -5.82 -5.21 23.63
N CYS A 52 -5.57 -5.39 22.34
CA CYS A 52 -5.57 -4.28 21.39
C CYS A 52 -7.00 -3.69 21.23
N ARG A 53 -7.15 -2.37 21.37
CA ARG A 53 -8.44 -1.67 21.23
C ARG A 53 -8.33 -0.48 20.29
N CYS A 54 -9.40 -0.21 19.56
CA CYS A 54 -9.48 0.95 18.68
C CYS A 54 -9.44 2.24 19.50
N PRO A 55 -8.53 3.19 19.21
CA PRO A 55 -8.42 4.43 19.98
C PRO A 55 -9.62 5.37 19.84
N ILE A 56 -10.46 5.19 18.80
CA ILE A 56 -11.62 6.05 18.52
C ILE A 56 -12.92 5.43 19.04
N LEU A 57 -13.16 4.16 18.74
CA LEU A 57 -14.42 3.48 19.06
C LEU A 57 -14.33 2.64 20.35
N ASN A 58 -13.14 2.46 20.92
CA ASN A 58 -12.89 1.64 22.10
C ASN A 58 -13.40 0.18 21.96
N ILE A 59 -13.46 -0.35 20.74
CA ILE A 59 -13.80 -1.75 20.47
C ILE A 59 -12.53 -2.61 20.42
N PRO A 60 -12.60 -3.90 20.81
CA PRO A 60 -11.49 -4.83 20.61
C PRO A 60 -11.09 -4.90 19.14
N LEU A 61 -9.78 -4.95 18.89
CA LEU A 61 -9.22 -5.13 17.57
C LEU A 61 -8.66 -6.54 17.41
N ASP A 62 -8.95 -7.13 16.26
CA ASP A 62 -8.37 -8.38 15.79
C ASP A 62 -7.69 -8.15 14.43
N TYR A 63 -7.12 -9.20 13.87
CA TYR A 63 -6.43 -9.10 12.58
C TYR A 63 -7.36 -8.72 11.42
N GLU A 64 -8.63 -9.11 11.46
CA GLU A 64 -9.59 -8.88 10.36
C GLU A 64 -10.18 -7.46 10.42
N ASN A 65 -10.52 -6.99 11.61
CA ASN A 65 -11.23 -5.73 11.81
C ASN A 65 -10.30 -4.51 11.96
N SER A 66 -8.98 -4.74 12.11
CA SER A 66 -7.98 -3.69 12.29
C SER A 66 -7.35 -3.23 10.99
N HIS A 67 -7.26 -1.92 10.83
CA HIS A 67 -6.59 -1.25 9.73
C HIS A 67 -5.39 -0.47 10.29
N VAL A 68 -4.26 -0.57 9.58
CA VAL A 68 -3.15 0.35 9.82
C VAL A 68 -3.51 1.69 9.21
N ALA A 69 -3.41 2.74 10.02
CA ALA A 69 -3.66 4.11 9.60
C ALA A 69 -2.45 4.99 9.88
N TYR A 70 -2.29 6.05 9.10
CA TYR A 70 -1.25 7.03 9.34
C TYR A 70 -1.78 8.16 10.23
N THR A 71 -1.13 8.45 11.35
CA THR A 71 -1.64 9.42 12.34
C THR A 71 -1.31 10.87 12.00
N LYS A 72 -0.14 11.11 11.41
CA LYS A 72 0.38 12.46 11.11
C LYS A 72 0.09 12.90 9.68
N ASN A 73 0.63 12.16 8.71
CA ASN A 73 0.54 12.45 7.28
C ASN A 73 -0.21 11.33 6.57
N SER A 74 -0.97 11.60 5.51
CA SER A 74 -1.46 10.52 4.64
C SER A 74 -0.30 9.82 3.92
N PHE A 75 -0.53 8.62 3.36
CA PHE A 75 0.49 8.00 2.51
C PHE A 75 0.82 8.88 1.30
N GLU A 76 -0.20 9.51 0.73
CA GLU A 76 -0.08 10.36 -0.45
C GLU A 76 0.78 11.58 -0.15
N SER A 77 0.57 12.25 0.99
CA SER A 77 1.41 13.39 1.41
C SER A 77 2.84 12.95 1.73
N LEU A 78 3.04 11.82 2.40
CA LEU A 78 4.39 11.27 2.62
C LEU A 78 5.14 11.01 1.32
N LEU A 79 4.44 10.48 0.31
CA LEU A 79 5.04 10.19 -0.98
C LEU A 79 5.33 11.49 -1.75
N ASP A 80 4.38 12.43 -1.78
CA ASP A 80 4.57 13.72 -2.43
C ASP A 80 5.75 14.50 -1.79
N ASP A 81 5.87 14.49 -0.46
CA ASP A 81 7.00 15.09 0.28
C ASP A 81 8.34 14.44 -0.08
N PHE A 82 8.38 13.09 -0.13
CA PHE A 82 9.59 12.35 -0.49
C PHE A 82 10.04 12.68 -1.92
N LEU A 83 9.12 12.65 -2.89
CA LEU A 83 9.44 12.93 -4.29
C LEU A 83 9.96 14.37 -4.44
N GLY A 84 9.36 15.32 -3.73
CA GLY A 84 9.84 16.70 -3.64
C GLY A 84 11.25 16.81 -3.07
N GLN A 85 11.56 16.11 -1.98
CA GLN A 85 12.90 16.11 -1.37
C GLN A 85 13.95 15.43 -2.26
N ALA A 86 13.58 14.34 -2.93
CA ALA A 86 14.47 13.59 -3.83
C ALA A 86 14.64 14.27 -5.21
N GLY A 87 13.90 15.34 -5.50
CA GLY A 87 14.00 16.07 -6.76
C GLY A 87 13.50 15.26 -7.96
N VAL A 88 12.54 14.36 -7.75
CA VAL A 88 11.98 13.47 -8.76
C VAL A 88 10.47 13.64 -8.86
N THR A 89 9.89 13.25 -9.99
CA THR A 89 8.43 13.28 -10.22
C THR A 89 7.90 11.87 -10.43
N PHE A 90 6.58 11.69 -10.37
CA PHE A 90 5.94 10.40 -10.68
C PHE A 90 6.34 9.86 -12.06
N GLU A 91 6.49 10.74 -13.05
CA GLU A 91 6.84 10.40 -14.43
C GLU A 91 8.29 9.92 -14.58
N SER A 92 9.19 10.37 -13.70
CA SER A 92 10.59 9.94 -13.71
C SER A 92 10.84 8.59 -13.03
N ILE A 93 9.84 8.02 -12.34
CA ILE A 93 9.98 6.76 -11.63
C ILE A 93 9.78 5.59 -12.59
N GLU A 94 10.87 4.89 -12.87
CA GLU A 94 10.81 3.64 -13.64
C GLU A 94 10.43 2.45 -12.75
N LEU A 95 9.52 1.62 -13.26
CA LEU A 95 9.06 0.39 -12.62
C LEU A 95 9.46 -0.83 -13.45
N ILE A 96 9.66 -1.95 -12.78
CA ILE A 96 9.70 -3.28 -13.39
C ILE A 96 8.42 -4.04 -13.05
N ASN A 97 7.99 -4.90 -13.96
CA ASN A 97 6.87 -5.81 -13.70
C ASN A 97 7.32 -6.91 -12.72
N PRO A 98 6.46 -7.29 -11.77
CA PRO A 98 6.72 -8.45 -10.93
C PRO A 98 6.69 -9.74 -11.77
N SER A 99 7.22 -10.82 -11.20
CA SER A 99 7.14 -12.14 -11.80
C SER A 99 5.68 -12.66 -11.82
N PRO A 100 5.26 -13.49 -12.78
CA PRO A 100 3.88 -14.02 -12.83
C PRO A 100 3.45 -14.81 -11.58
N ASP A 101 4.40 -15.40 -10.87
CA ASP A 101 4.24 -16.16 -9.63
C ASP A 101 4.30 -15.30 -8.34
N ASP A 102 4.52 -13.99 -8.48
CA ASP A 102 4.52 -13.07 -7.36
C ASP A 102 3.10 -12.88 -6.79
N SER A 103 2.92 -13.08 -5.49
CA SER A 103 1.63 -12.85 -4.82
C SER A 103 1.18 -11.38 -4.86
N ASP A 104 2.10 -10.45 -5.11
CA ASP A 104 1.83 -9.04 -5.28
C ASP A 104 2.10 -8.66 -6.74
N GLN A 105 1.06 -8.30 -7.50
CA GLN A 105 1.19 -7.96 -8.91
C GLN A 105 1.39 -6.44 -9.14
N ARG A 106 1.68 -5.66 -8.09
CA ARG A 106 2.01 -4.24 -8.22
C ARG A 106 3.45 -4.07 -8.72
N GLY A 107 3.69 -3.01 -9.50
CA GLY A 107 5.01 -2.67 -10.02
C GLY A 107 6.08 -2.53 -8.93
N ILE A 108 7.33 -2.81 -9.29
CA ILE A 108 8.48 -2.76 -8.38
C ILE A 108 9.37 -1.58 -8.81
N LEU A 109 9.85 -0.78 -7.84
CA LEU A 109 10.80 0.31 -8.12
C LEU A 109 12.07 -0.26 -8.76
N LYS A 110 12.38 0.19 -9.99
CA LYS A 110 13.55 -0.30 -10.74
C LYS A 110 14.87 0.20 -10.13
N ASN A 111 14.90 1.44 -9.66
CA ASN A 111 16.10 2.06 -9.10
C ASN A 111 16.26 1.67 -7.61
N PRO A 112 17.29 0.89 -7.24
CA PRO A 112 17.51 0.49 -5.85
C PRO A 112 17.86 1.66 -4.93
N VAL A 113 18.48 2.72 -5.45
CA VAL A 113 18.82 3.93 -4.67
C VAL A 113 17.56 4.66 -4.24
N ILE A 114 16.61 4.86 -5.15
CA ILE A 114 15.32 5.48 -4.82
C ILE A 114 14.54 4.64 -3.82
N LYS A 115 14.55 3.31 -3.99
CA LYS A 115 13.91 2.39 -3.03
C LYS A 115 14.50 2.54 -1.63
N GLU A 116 15.82 2.62 -1.51
CA GLU A 116 16.49 2.75 -0.22
C GLU A 116 16.27 4.13 0.42
N GLN A 117 16.34 5.20 -0.37
CA GLN A 117 16.01 6.54 0.11
C GLN A 117 14.56 6.64 0.58
N TRP A 118 13.62 6.04 -0.16
CA TRP A 118 12.23 5.95 0.25
C TRP A 118 12.07 5.22 1.57
N ASN A 119 12.75 4.08 1.70
CA ASN A 119 12.74 3.29 2.93
C ASN A 119 13.20 4.12 4.15
N GLN A 120 14.31 4.84 4.03
CA GLN A 120 14.85 5.67 5.12
C GLN A 120 13.95 6.86 5.44
N PHE A 121 13.43 7.51 4.40
CA PHE A 121 12.47 8.60 4.55
C PHE A 121 11.19 8.11 5.25
N TYR A 122 10.65 6.97 4.83
CA TYR A 122 9.45 6.39 5.39
C TYR A 122 9.63 6.06 6.87
N ASP A 123 10.74 5.43 7.26
CA ASP A 123 10.99 5.07 8.66
C ASP A 123 11.09 6.31 9.57
N SER A 124 11.66 7.40 9.04
CA SER A 124 11.81 8.66 9.79
C SER A 124 10.48 9.42 9.93
N ASN A 125 9.58 9.33 8.94
CA ASN A 125 8.42 10.22 8.82
C ASN A 125 7.06 9.54 9.02
N ALA A 126 6.93 8.25 8.68
CA ALA A 126 5.68 7.54 8.83
C ALA A 126 5.36 7.35 10.32
N ARG A 127 4.12 7.65 10.70
CA ARG A 127 3.59 7.42 12.05
C ARG A 127 2.33 6.59 11.89
N LEU A 128 2.40 5.34 12.33
CA LEU A 128 1.34 4.35 12.16
C LEU A 128 0.58 4.15 13.48
N THR A 129 -0.69 3.79 13.36
CA THR A 129 -1.53 3.32 14.46
C THR A 129 -2.46 2.22 13.96
N LEU A 130 -2.96 1.40 14.88
CA LEU A 130 -4.11 0.55 14.61
C LEU A 130 -5.41 1.27 14.94
N MET A 131 -6.42 1.04 14.13
CA MET A 131 -7.79 1.48 14.34
C MET A 131 -8.74 0.54 13.59
N SER A 132 -10.02 0.53 13.94
CA SER A 132 -10.98 -0.28 13.20
C SER A 132 -11.14 0.27 11.76
N ALA A 133 -11.54 -0.59 10.83
CA ALA A 133 -11.86 -0.19 9.47
C ALA A 133 -12.84 1.00 9.43
N GLU A 134 -13.91 0.91 10.24
CA GLU A 134 -14.92 1.95 10.38
C GLU A 134 -14.33 3.29 10.86
N ALA A 135 -13.53 3.26 11.92
CA ALA A 135 -12.91 4.45 12.48
C ALA A 135 -11.96 5.13 11.48
N ASN A 136 -11.19 4.33 10.74
CA ASN A 136 -10.27 4.82 9.72
C ASN A 136 -11.03 5.47 8.54
N LEU A 137 -12.14 4.88 8.11
CA LEU A 137 -12.97 5.42 7.02
C LEU A 137 -13.64 6.74 7.41
N ARG A 138 -14.17 6.85 8.63
CA ARG A 138 -14.82 8.09 9.13
C ARG A 138 -13.88 9.30 9.17
N ARG A 139 -12.56 9.09 9.29
CA ARG A 139 -11.58 10.19 9.32
C ARG A 139 -11.24 10.73 7.93
N LYS A 140 -11.60 10.02 6.88
CA LYS A 140 -11.32 10.39 5.48
C LYS A 140 -12.48 11.12 4.79
N GLY A 141 -13.66 11.14 5.41
CA GLY A 141 -14.81 11.96 5.01
C GLY A 141 -14.87 13.23 5.83
#